data_AF-A0A564Z615-F1
#
_entry.id   AF-A0A564Z615-F1
#
_cell.length_a   1.000
_cell.length_b   1.000
_cell.length_c   1.000
_cell.angle_alpha   90.00
_cell.angle_beta   90.00
_cell.angle_gamma   90.00
#
_symmetry.space_group_name_H-M   'P 1'
#
loop_
_entity.id
_entity.type
_entity.pdbx_description
1 polymer ?
#
loop_
_entity_poly.entity_id
_entity_poly.type
_entity_poly.pdbx_seq_one_letter_code
_entity_poly.pdbx_strand_id
1 'polypeptide(L)'
;MFPKAAIPLIYLHYLQLDINPNFSDFSSHGISDHAASDFYIKSDFDGTPLGTWHIRPNATNDLDLQHSWKSWNVDTISDETPIFLYFHGMAFNRAHSHRVEVYKLLSRLGYHVMTIDYRGSYS
;
A
#
# COMPACT_ATOMS: atom_id res chain seq x y z
N MET A 1 12.83 -9.15 24.46
CA MET A 1 13.24 -9.50 23.09
C MET A 1 12.74 -8.38 22.20
N PHE A 2 13.62 -7.50 21.70
CA PHE A 2 13.21 -6.47 20.75
C PHE A 2 12.91 -7.15 19.40
N PRO A 3 11.77 -6.87 18.73
CA PRO A 3 11.52 -7.44 17.42
C PRO A 3 12.60 -6.97 16.43
N LYS A 4 12.94 -7.85 15.47
CA LYS A 4 13.88 -7.54 14.38
C LYS A 4 13.41 -6.27 13.67
N ALA A 5 14.32 -5.34 13.47
CA ALA A 5 14.06 -4.02 12.92
C ALA A 5 13.31 -4.10 11.58
N ALA A 6 12.24 -3.31 11.47
CA ALA A 6 11.72 -2.88 10.17
C ALA A 6 12.84 -2.12 9.45
N ILE A 7 12.97 -2.29 8.13
CA ILE A 7 13.90 -1.49 7.31
C ILE A 7 13.10 -0.28 6.79
N PRO A 8 13.24 0.93 7.37
CA PRO A 8 12.55 2.10 6.88
C PRO A 8 13.25 2.65 5.63
N LEU A 9 12.53 2.67 4.50
CA LEU A 9 12.94 3.44 3.31
C LEU A 9 12.23 4.79 3.35
N ILE A 10 12.99 5.88 3.42
CA ILE A 10 12.48 7.25 3.39
C ILE A 10 12.94 7.88 2.06
N TYR A 11 12.00 8.33 1.22
CA TYR A 11 12.26 8.94 -0.08
C TYR A 11 11.52 10.29 -0.21
N LEU A 12 12.09 11.28 -0.89
CA LEU A 12 11.60 12.67 -0.93
C LEU A 12 11.76 13.33 -2.33
N HIS A 13 10.66 13.69 -3.05
CA HIS A 13 10.51 14.94 -3.86
C HIS A 13 9.22 15.14 -4.72
N TYR A 14 9.06 16.42 -5.14
CA TYR A 14 8.29 17.17 -6.19
C TYR A 14 6.74 17.26 -6.16
N LEU A 15 6.22 18.46 -6.48
CA LEU A 15 4.83 18.91 -6.34
C LEU A 15 3.96 18.64 -7.59
N GLN A 16 2.94 17.79 -7.46
CA GLN A 16 1.88 17.55 -8.46
C GLN A 16 0.49 17.55 -7.80
N LEU A 17 -0.33 18.58 -8.08
CA LEU A 17 -1.66 18.75 -7.47
C LEU A 17 -2.74 17.94 -8.22
N ASP A 18 -3.00 16.71 -7.78
CA ASP A 18 -4.22 15.97 -8.13
C ASP A 18 -5.26 16.10 -7.01
N ILE A 19 -6.41 16.68 -7.34
CA ILE A 19 -7.47 17.01 -6.39
C ILE A 19 -8.43 15.82 -6.30
N ASN A 20 -8.32 15.04 -5.22
CA ASN A 20 -9.16 13.89 -4.83
C ASN A 20 -9.15 12.67 -5.78
N PRO A 21 -8.08 11.86 -5.78
CA PRO A 21 -8.06 10.59 -6.51
C PRO A 21 -9.01 9.55 -5.89
N ASN A 22 -9.54 8.64 -6.72
CA ASN A 22 -10.24 7.44 -6.24
C ASN A 22 -9.20 6.42 -5.76
N PHE A 23 -9.03 6.30 -4.44
CA PHE A 23 -8.02 5.43 -3.83
C PHE A 23 -8.32 3.94 -3.94
N SER A 24 -9.51 3.54 -4.38
CA SER A 24 -9.87 2.13 -4.57
C SER A 24 -9.70 1.65 -6.02
N ASP A 25 -9.34 2.55 -6.95
CA ASP A 25 -9.03 2.19 -8.34
C ASP A 25 -7.52 1.89 -8.47
N PHE A 26 -7.14 0.66 -8.17
CA PHE A 26 -5.75 0.21 -8.27
C PHE A 26 -5.35 -0.04 -9.71
N SER A 27 -6.30 -0.45 -10.53
CA SER A 27 -6.11 -0.74 -11.96
C SER A 27 -5.52 0.45 -12.72
N SER A 28 -5.98 1.68 -12.45
CA SER A 28 -5.43 2.90 -13.06
C SER A 28 -3.98 3.20 -12.65
N HIS A 29 -3.51 2.56 -11.58
CA HIS A 29 -2.14 2.63 -11.08
C HIS A 29 -1.29 1.41 -11.52
N GLY A 30 -1.86 0.51 -12.34
CA GLY A 30 -1.19 -0.69 -12.82
C GLY A 30 -0.99 -1.76 -11.73
N ILE A 31 -1.90 -1.81 -10.76
CA ILE A 31 -2.00 -2.83 -9.71
C ILE A 31 -3.34 -3.53 -9.88
N SER A 32 -3.40 -4.85 -9.73
CA SER A 32 -4.67 -5.57 -9.82
C SER A 32 -5.59 -5.21 -8.64
N ASP A 33 -6.84 -4.81 -8.94
CA ASP A 33 -7.85 -4.51 -7.92
C ASP A 33 -8.17 -5.70 -7.00
N HIS A 34 -7.87 -6.92 -7.44
CA HIS A 34 -8.05 -8.14 -6.63
C HIS A 34 -6.85 -8.48 -5.74
N ALA A 35 -5.73 -7.77 -5.93
CA ALA A 35 -4.49 -7.98 -5.20
C ALA A 35 -4.12 -6.79 -4.30
N ALA A 36 -5.02 -5.81 -4.18
CA ALA A 36 -4.85 -4.63 -3.36
C ALA A 36 -6.15 -4.22 -2.66
N SER A 37 -6.02 -3.49 -1.56
CA SER A 37 -7.16 -3.02 -0.77
C SER A 37 -6.92 -1.64 -0.19
N ASP A 38 -7.99 -0.86 -0.15
CA ASP A 38 -8.03 0.48 0.42
C ASP A 38 -8.89 0.43 1.69
N PHE A 39 -8.31 0.85 2.81
CA PHE A 39 -9.00 0.89 4.09
C PHE A 39 -8.41 2.00 4.97
N TYR A 40 -9.01 2.23 6.13
CA TYR A 40 -8.59 3.28 7.04
C TYR A 40 -8.22 2.69 8.40
N ILE A 41 -7.01 2.99 8.86
CA ILE A 41 -6.61 2.72 10.23
C ILE A 41 -7.06 3.90 11.09
N LYS A 42 -7.82 3.64 12.15
CA LYS A 42 -8.18 4.67 13.12
C LYS A 42 -6.99 4.91 14.05
N SER A 43 -6.58 6.17 14.17
CA SER A 43 -5.55 6.52 15.15
C SER A 43 -6.09 6.39 16.57
N ASP A 44 -5.40 5.64 17.43
CA ASP A 44 -5.76 5.51 18.84
C ASP A 44 -5.69 6.84 19.62
N PHE A 45 -5.00 7.84 19.09
CA PHE A 45 -4.85 9.15 19.74
C PHE A 45 -6.13 9.98 19.72
N ASP A 46 -6.83 10.04 18.57
CA ASP A 46 -8.00 10.91 18.40
C ASP A 46 -9.07 10.37 17.43
N GLY A 47 -8.92 9.11 16.97
CA GLY A 47 -9.83 8.47 16.03
C GLY A 47 -9.71 8.93 14.58
N THR A 48 -8.76 9.83 14.24
CA THR A 48 -8.55 10.28 12.86
C THR A 48 -8.29 9.08 11.94
N PRO A 49 -9.06 8.92 10.85
CA PRO A 49 -8.82 7.86 9.88
C PRO A 49 -7.57 8.18 9.06
N LEU A 50 -6.70 7.19 8.91
CA LEU A 50 -5.49 7.26 8.08
C LEU A 50 -5.67 6.32 6.90
N GLY A 51 -5.73 6.88 5.69
CA GLY A 51 -5.85 6.11 4.46
C GLY A 51 -4.70 5.12 4.33
N THR A 52 -5.02 3.86 4.02
CA THR A 52 -4.07 2.76 4.05
C THR A 52 -4.30 1.89 2.83
N TRP A 53 -3.21 1.58 2.12
CA TRP A 53 -3.22 0.54 1.10
C TRP A 53 -2.47 -0.69 1.59
N HIS A 54 -3.04 -1.86 1.32
CA HIS A 54 -2.35 -3.14 1.37
C HIS A 54 -2.31 -3.74 -0.03
N ILE A 55 -1.11 -4.11 -0.49
CA ILE A 55 -0.85 -4.70 -1.81
C ILE A 55 -0.14 -6.03 -1.60
N ARG A 56 -0.59 -7.08 -2.29
CA ARG A 56 -0.03 -8.43 -2.16
C ARG A 56 1.28 -8.60 -2.94
N PRO A 57 2.06 -9.65 -2.63
CA PRO A 57 3.09 -10.15 -3.54
C PRO A 57 2.54 -10.38 -4.95
N ASN A 58 3.33 -10.06 -5.97
CA ASN A 58 3.02 -10.28 -7.38
C ASN A 58 1.71 -9.63 -7.87
N ALA A 59 1.25 -8.55 -7.23
CA ALA A 59 0.00 -7.83 -7.57
C ALA A 59 0.00 -7.12 -8.94
N THR A 60 1.10 -7.19 -9.68
CA THR A 60 1.25 -6.64 -11.03
C THR A 60 1.30 -7.71 -12.12
N ASN A 61 1.29 -8.99 -11.76
CA ASN A 61 1.36 -10.12 -12.68
C ASN A 61 -0.01 -10.80 -12.81
N ASP A 62 -0.73 -10.54 -13.90
CA ASP A 62 -2.05 -11.14 -14.14
C ASP A 62 -2.03 -12.68 -14.25
N LEU A 63 -0.89 -13.26 -14.65
CA LEU A 63 -0.74 -14.71 -14.86
C LEU A 63 -0.70 -15.52 -13.55
N ASP A 64 -0.16 -14.96 -12.46
CA ASP A 64 -0.12 -15.62 -11.15
C ASP A 64 -1.44 -15.47 -10.38
N LEU A 65 -2.21 -14.41 -10.69
CA LEU A 65 -3.46 -14.09 -10.02
C LEU A 65 -4.63 -15.00 -10.47
N GLN A 66 -4.59 -15.57 -11.67
CA GLN A 66 -5.60 -16.53 -12.14
C GLN A 66 -5.58 -17.86 -11.38
N HIS A 67 -4.43 -18.29 -10.84
CA HIS A 67 -4.29 -19.59 -10.15
C HIS A 67 -4.51 -19.53 -8.63
N SER A 68 -4.50 -18.34 -8.02
CA SER A 68 -4.54 -18.15 -6.56
C SER A 68 -5.89 -17.65 -6.02
N TRP A 69 -6.98 -17.82 -6.79
CA TRP A 69 -8.32 -17.24 -6.55
C TRP A 69 -9.04 -17.64 -5.25
N LYS A 70 -8.41 -18.39 -4.34
CA LYS A 70 -9.05 -18.86 -3.10
C LYS A 70 -9.32 -17.69 -2.15
N SER A 71 -10.54 -17.14 -2.25
CA SER A 71 -11.24 -16.25 -1.32
C SER A 71 -10.33 -15.42 -0.41
N TRP A 72 -9.84 -14.30 -0.94
CA TRP A 72 -9.14 -13.30 -0.14
C TRP A 72 -10.08 -12.75 0.93
N ASN A 73 -9.67 -12.88 2.19
CA ASN A 73 -10.28 -12.16 3.29
C ASN A 73 -9.42 -10.93 3.55
N VAL A 74 -9.96 -9.74 3.30
CA VAL A 74 -9.29 -8.44 3.50
C VAL A 74 -8.71 -8.34 4.90
N ASP A 75 -9.35 -9.01 5.86
CA ASP A 75 -9.06 -8.91 7.28
C ASP A 75 -7.94 -9.86 7.75
N THR A 76 -7.36 -10.70 6.88
CA THR A 76 -6.36 -11.68 7.32
C THR A 76 -5.23 -11.92 6.32
N ILE A 77 -4.02 -11.53 6.70
CA ILE A 77 -2.77 -11.99 6.05
C ILE A 77 -2.41 -13.32 6.71
N SER A 78 -2.71 -14.42 6.04
CA SER A 78 -2.53 -15.78 6.58
C SER A 78 -1.29 -16.50 6.06
N ASP A 79 -0.53 -15.89 5.15
CA ASP A 79 0.69 -16.46 4.62
C ASP A 79 1.93 -15.93 5.39
N GLU A 80 3.02 -16.70 5.40
CA GLU A 80 4.25 -16.33 6.13
C GLU A 80 5.09 -15.27 5.38
N THR A 81 4.51 -14.63 4.36
CA THR A 81 5.23 -13.69 3.51
C THR A 81 5.50 -12.39 4.27
N PRO A 82 6.75 -11.87 4.23
CA PRO A 82 7.08 -10.64 4.92
C PRO A 82 6.29 -9.42 4.41
N ILE A 83 5.93 -8.55 5.34
CA ILE A 83 5.28 -7.26 5.07
C ILE A 83 6.34 -6.16 5.06
N PHE A 84 6.38 -5.39 3.98
CA PHE A 84 7.10 -4.13 3.89
C PHE A 84 6.16 -2.97 4.26
N LEU A 85 6.44 -2.31 5.38
CA LEU A 85 5.71 -1.12 5.80
C LEU A 85 6.39 0.12 5.21
N TYR A 86 5.74 0.77 4.25
CA TYR A 86 6.23 1.96 3.56
C TYR A 86 5.54 3.23 4.07
N PHE A 87 6.35 4.11 4.65
CA PHE A 87 5.95 5.46 5.01
C PHE A 87 6.45 6.43 3.95
N HIS A 88 5.55 7.20 3.37
CA HIS A 88 5.90 8.11 2.28
C HIS A 88 6.67 9.35 2.78
N GLY A 89 7.30 10.11 1.89
CA GLY A 89 7.92 11.40 2.22
C GLY A 89 6.91 12.53 2.39
N MET A 90 7.38 13.78 2.42
CA MET A 90 6.50 14.95 2.53
C MET A 90 5.54 15.11 1.33
N ALA A 91 4.41 15.79 1.57
CA ALA A 91 3.35 16.15 0.62
C ALA A 91 2.57 14.97 0.00
N PHE A 92 1.41 15.23 -0.62
CA PHE A 92 0.53 14.26 -1.29
C PHE A 92 0.14 13.04 -0.44
N ASN A 93 -0.40 12.02 -1.11
CA ASN A 93 -0.99 10.83 -0.52
C ASN A 93 -0.39 9.54 -1.13
N ARG A 94 -0.82 8.40 -0.62
CA ARG A 94 -0.41 7.05 -1.01
C ARG A 94 -0.49 6.77 -2.51
N ALA A 95 -1.40 7.40 -3.25
CA ALA A 95 -1.61 7.13 -4.67
C ALA A 95 -0.62 7.84 -5.62
N HIS A 96 0.33 8.64 -5.11
CA HIS A 96 1.24 9.37 -5.98
C HIS A 96 2.13 8.41 -6.81
N SER A 97 2.23 8.65 -8.12
CA SER A 97 2.87 7.76 -9.11
C SER A 97 4.24 7.18 -8.70
N HIS A 98 5.18 8.01 -8.26
CA HIS A 98 6.50 7.53 -7.82
C HIS A 98 6.43 6.56 -6.63
N ARG A 99 5.42 6.69 -5.76
CA ARG A 99 5.19 5.81 -4.60
C ARG A 99 4.61 4.49 -5.05
N VAL A 100 3.64 4.55 -5.97
CA VAL A 100 3.07 3.38 -6.63
C VAL A 100 4.16 2.52 -7.27
N GLU A 101 5.14 3.12 -7.94
CA GLU A 101 6.25 2.36 -8.53
C GLU A 101 7.12 1.65 -7.47
N VAL A 102 7.30 2.24 -6.28
CA VAL A 102 7.94 1.55 -5.15
C VAL A 102 7.09 0.37 -4.68
N TYR A 103 5.78 0.53 -4.57
CA TYR A 103 4.89 -0.56 -4.15
C TYR A 103 4.91 -1.71 -5.14
N LYS A 104 4.86 -1.41 -6.43
CA LYS A 104 4.94 -2.40 -7.50
C LYS A 104 6.28 -3.14 -7.49
N LEU A 105 7.39 -2.44 -7.25
CA LEU A 105 8.71 -3.07 -7.10
C LEU A 105 8.72 -4.05 -5.93
N LEU A 106 8.31 -3.61 -4.74
CA LEU A 106 8.30 -4.44 -3.53
C LEU A 106 7.34 -5.64 -3.68
N SER A 107 6.18 -5.42 -4.28
CA SER A 107 5.23 -6.49 -4.61
C SER A 107 5.85 -7.54 -5.55
N ARG A 108 6.54 -7.12 -6.63
CA ARG A 108 7.25 -8.05 -7.54
C ARG A 108 8.42 -8.78 -6.88
N LEU A 109 9.01 -8.21 -5.83
CA LEU A 109 10.03 -8.88 -5.03
C LEU A 109 9.43 -9.90 -4.04
N GLY A 110 8.11 -10.09 -4.06
CA GLY A 110 7.43 -11.09 -3.27
C GLY A 110 7.01 -10.60 -1.89
N TYR A 111 7.00 -9.30 -1.62
CA TYR A 111 6.55 -8.75 -0.33
C TYR A 111 5.08 -8.37 -0.36
N HIS A 112 4.41 -8.49 0.78
CA HIS A 112 3.26 -7.63 1.04
C HIS A 112 3.75 -6.20 1.20
N VAL A 113 3.00 -5.23 0.68
CA VAL A 113 3.28 -3.81 0.88
C VAL A 113 2.13 -3.20 1.65
N MET A 114 2.43 -2.52 2.75
CA MET A 114 1.48 -1.72 3.49
C MET A 114 1.95 -0.27 3.46
N THR A 115 1.10 0.67 3.09
CA THR A 115 1.41 2.11 3.11
C THR A 115 0.30 2.89 3.75
N ILE A 116 0.67 3.91 4.54
CA ILE A 116 -0.25 4.68 5.38
C ILE A 116 -0.02 6.16 5.09
N ASP A 117 -1.10 6.90 4.89
CA ASP A 117 -1.08 8.34 4.78
C ASP A 117 -0.85 9.01 6.14
N TYR A 118 -0.03 10.06 6.16
CA TYR A 118 0.07 10.90 7.35
C TYR A 118 -1.17 11.77 7.51
N ARG A 119 -1.43 12.16 8.77
CA ARG A 119 -2.42 13.18 9.11
C ARG A 119 -2.26 14.42 8.24
N GLY A 120 -3.38 14.90 7.71
CA GLY A 120 -3.41 16.10 6.86
C GLY A 120 -3.02 15.86 5.40
N SER A 121 -2.60 14.64 5.03
CA SER A 121 -2.56 14.23 3.62
C SER A 121 -4.00 14.08 3.13
N TYR A 122 -4.35 14.73 2.02
CA TYR A 122 -5.69 14.61 1.41
C TYR A 122 -5.90 13.15 1.00
N SER A 123 -6.70 12.43 1.79
CA SER A 123 -6.92 10.98 1.74
C SER A 123 -8.37 10.64 2.00
#